data_AF-A0AA42YNG3-F1
#
_entry.id   AF-A0AA42YNG3-F1
#
_cell.length_a   1.000
_cell.length_b   1.000
_cell.length_c   1.000
_cell.angle_alpha   90.00
_cell.angle_beta   90.00
_cell.angle_gamma   90.00
#
_symmetry.space_group_name_H-M   'P 1'
#
loop_
_entity.id
_entity.type
_entity.pdbx_description
1 polymer ?
#
loop_
_entity_poly.entity_id
_entity_poly.type
_entity_poly.pdbx_seq_one_letter_code
_entity_poly.pdbx_strand_id
1 'polypeptide(L)'
;FQKLVFGGTFPVGLMLVVIAGSELFTGNTAISVPGVLSGRIKCFAWVKNMFLSYTGNLIGSLFVAFFLAYETNLLGSDPWLSFTIGIAKVKVSQNFWVLFLKGIGCNWLVCLAIWLAVASEDAAGKILGIWFPIMAFVTLGFEHSVANMFFIPVGIFYGADVTWAQFFVINLVPVTLGNIVGGSFFVGAIYWFVYEYERPGNVEKSLT
;
A
#
# COMPACT_ATOMS: atom_id res chain seq x y z
N PHE A 1 12.25 14.58 -14.61
CA PHE A 1 11.97 13.30 -15.29
C PHE A 1 12.15 12.07 -14.37
N GLN A 2 13.18 12.00 -13.51
CA GLN A 2 13.44 10.85 -12.62
C GLN A 2 12.23 10.37 -11.80
N LYS A 3 11.47 11.28 -11.16
CA LYS A 3 10.25 10.91 -10.40
C LYS A 3 9.19 10.22 -11.27
N LEU A 4 9.03 10.64 -12.52
CA LEU A 4 8.06 10.07 -13.45
C LEU A 4 8.50 8.69 -13.93
N VAL A 5 9.81 8.49 -14.18
CA VAL A 5 10.35 7.17 -14.55
C VAL A 5 10.21 6.19 -13.39
N PHE A 6 10.56 6.62 -12.17
CA PHE A 6 10.37 5.82 -10.95
C PHE A 6 8.89 5.48 -10.72
N GLY A 7 8.00 6.47 -10.86
CA GLY A 7 6.56 6.25 -10.80
C GLY A 7 6.05 5.33 -11.91
N GLY A 8 6.62 5.38 -13.12
CA GLY A 8 6.18 4.56 -14.25
C GLY A 8 6.56 3.08 -14.13
N THR A 9 7.63 2.74 -13.40
CA THR A 9 8.08 1.35 -13.21
C THR A 9 7.56 0.72 -11.91
N PHE A 10 7.23 1.53 -10.91
CA PHE A 10 6.67 1.06 -9.64
C PHE A 10 5.40 0.17 -9.73
N PRO A 11 4.46 0.38 -10.68
CA PRO A 11 3.19 -0.35 -10.71
C PRO A 11 3.31 -1.85 -10.93
N VAL A 12 4.46 -2.34 -11.42
CA VAL A 12 4.75 -3.76 -11.61
C VAL A 12 4.46 -4.58 -10.35
N GLY A 13 4.75 -4.04 -9.16
CA GLY A 13 4.46 -4.73 -7.89
C GLY A 13 2.97 -5.06 -7.72
N LEU A 14 2.08 -4.09 -7.94
CA LEU A 14 0.64 -4.32 -7.81
C LEU A 14 0.08 -5.17 -8.96
N MET A 15 0.63 -5.05 -10.17
CA MET A 15 0.27 -5.92 -11.29
C MET A 15 0.52 -7.39 -10.96
N LEU A 16 1.69 -7.71 -10.40
CA LEU A 16 2.03 -9.06 -9.96
C LEU A 16 1.10 -9.56 -8.86
N VAL A 17 0.83 -8.73 -7.84
CA VAL A 17 -0.09 -9.09 -6.75
C VAL A 17 -1.48 -9.45 -7.29
N VAL A 18 -2.06 -8.57 -8.11
CA VAL A 18 -3.44 -8.74 -8.60
C VAL A 18 -3.56 -9.87 -9.60
N ILE A 19 -2.61 -10.01 -10.52
CA ILE A 19 -2.67 -11.03 -11.58
C ILE A 19 -2.28 -12.41 -11.06
N ALA A 20 -1.26 -12.50 -10.19
CA ALA A 20 -0.84 -13.78 -9.59
C ALA A 20 -1.72 -14.22 -8.40
N GLY A 21 -2.64 -13.36 -7.93
CA GLY A 21 -3.56 -13.69 -6.83
C GLY A 21 -2.88 -13.73 -5.46
N SER A 22 -1.92 -12.84 -5.22
CA SER A 22 -1.26 -12.71 -3.91
C SER A 22 -2.00 -11.75 -2.97
N GLU A 23 -1.71 -11.84 -1.68
CA GLU A 23 -2.31 -10.99 -0.65
C GLU A 23 -1.48 -9.73 -0.38
N LEU A 24 -2.13 -8.57 -0.44
CA LEU A 24 -1.52 -7.27 -0.14
C LEU A 24 -2.37 -6.52 0.89
N PHE A 25 -1.76 -6.20 2.03
CA PHE A 25 -2.42 -5.51 3.14
C PHE A 25 -3.18 -4.26 2.71
N THR A 26 -2.53 -3.40 1.91
CA THR A 26 -3.10 -2.11 1.49
C THR A 26 -4.36 -2.30 0.64
N GLY A 27 -4.39 -3.32 -0.23
CA GLY A 27 -5.60 -3.68 -0.97
C GLY A 27 -6.71 -4.27 -0.09
N ASN A 28 -6.33 -5.11 0.87
CA ASN A 28 -7.26 -5.75 1.80
C ASN A 28 -8.01 -4.74 2.68
N THR A 29 -7.42 -3.58 2.94
CA THR A 29 -8.06 -2.51 3.73
C THR A 29 -9.36 -2.02 3.11
N ALA A 30 -9.49 -2.01 1.77
CA ALA A 30 -10.73 -1.61 1.13
C ALA A 30 -11.64 -2.80 0.80
N ILE A 31 -11.11 -3.88 0.19
CA ILE A 31 -11.95 -4.94 -0.43
C ILE A 31 -12.86 -5.63 0.60
N SER A 32 -12.35 -5.82 1.82
CA SER A 32 -13.09 -6.54 2.87
C SER A 32 -14.16 -5.68 3.54
N VAL A 33 -14.08 -4.34 3.46
CA VAL A 33 -14.92 -3.42 4.24
C VAL A 33 -16.40 -3.47 3.88
N PRO A 34 -16.82 -3.47 2.59
CA PRO A 34 -18.23 -3.65 2.25
C PRO A 34 -18.83 -4.95 2.82
N GLY A 35 -18.04 -6.03 2.84
CA GLY A 35 -18.44 -7.31 3.44
C GLY A 35 -18.59 -7.23 4.95
N VAL A 36 -17.71 -6.50 5.64
CA VAL A 36 -17.80 -6.27 7.10
C VAL A 36 -19.03 -5.42 7.44
N LEU A 37 -19.22 -4.30 6.74
CA LEU A 37 -20.33 -3.37 6.98
C LEU A 37 -21.70 -4.00 6.68
N SER A 38 -21.75 -4.94 5.72
CA SER A 38 -22.96 -5.71 5.40
C SER A 38 -23.18 -6.94 6.30
N GLY A 39 -22.33 -7.16 7.31
CA GLY A 39 -22.41 -8.32 8.20
C GLY A 39 -22.04 -9.67 7.56
N ARG A 40 -21.52 -9.67 6.33
CA ARG A 40 -21.08 -10.88 5.59
C ARG A 40 -19.72 -11.38 6.06
N ILE A 41 -18.90 -10.51 6.64
CA ILE A 41 -17.59 -10.82 7.20
C ILE A 41 -17.56 -10.38 8.67
N LYS A 42 -17.18 -11.29 9.57
CA LYS A 42 -16.97 -10.93 10.98
C LYS A 42 -15.79 -9.98 11.12
N CYS A 43 -15.93 -8.92 11.92
CA CYS A 43 -14.86 -7.95 12.17
C CYS A 43 -13.54 -8.63 12.62
N PHE A 44 -13.61 -9.66 13.46
CA PHE A 44 -12.43 -10.43 13.85
C PHE A 44 -11.72 -11.12 12.67
N ALA A 45 -12.47 -11.67 11.71
CA ALA A 45 -11.88 -12.29 10.52
C ALA A 45 -11.19 -11.24 9.64
N TRP A 46 -11.77 -10.05 9.54
CA TRP A 46 -11.16 -8.91 8.84
C TRP A 46 -9.85 -8.46 9.49
N VAL A 47 -9.84 -8.25 10.81
CA VAL A 47 -8.61 -7.89 11.55
C VAL A 47 -7.54 -8.96 11.41
N LYS A 48 -7.93 -10.25 11.51
CA LYS A 48 -7.00 -11.38 11.30
C LYS A 48 -6.40 -11.36 9.90
N ASN A 49 -7.20 -11.10 8.86
CA ASN A 49 -6.71 -11.00 7.49
C ASN A 49 -5.71 -9.85 7.33
N MET A 50 -6.04 -8.67 7.85
CA MET A 50 -5.14 -7.52 7.81
C MET A 50 -3.83 -7.79 8.54
N PHE A 51 -3.89 -8.41 9.72
CA PHE A 51 -2.69 -8.77 10.47
C PHE A 51 -1.80 -9.77 9.71
N LEU A 52 -2.37 -10.86 9.21
CA LEU A 52 -1.62 -11.90 8.49
C LEU A 52 -0.99 -11.37 7.20
N SER A 53 -1.76 -10.62 6.39
CA SER A 53 -1.23 -10.02 5.17
C SER A 53 -0.13 -8.99 5.46
N TYR A 54 -0.31 -8.14 6.48
CA TYR A 54 0.70 -7.15 6.87
C TYR A 54 2.00 -7.78 7.33
N THR A 55 1.94 -8.81 8.19
CA THR A 55 3.12 -9.53 8.67
C THR A 55 3.79 -10.30 7.52
N GLY A 56 3.01 -10.95 6.65
CA GLY A 56 3.56 -11.63 5.47
C GLY A 56 4.25 -10.66 4.51
N ASN A 57 3.66 -9.49 4.27
CA ASN A 57 4.26 -8.42 3.47
C ASN A 57 5.56 -7.91 4.11
N LEU A 58 5.62 -7.72 5.42
CA LEU A 58 6.86 -7.33 6.11
C LEU A 58 7.96 -8.38 5.95
N ILE A 59 7.66 -9.65 6.21
CA ILE A 59 8.63 -10.75 6.08
C ILE A 59 9.14 -10.84 4.64
N GLY A 60 8.24 -10.79 3.65
CA GLY A 60 8.61 -10.82 2.23
C GLY A 60 9.47 -9.63 1.82
N SER A 61 9.11 -8.41 2.23
CA SER A 61 9.90 -7.21 1.92
C SER A 61 11.29 -7.24 2.56
N LEU A 62 11.41 -7.73 3.81
CA LEU A 62 12.71 -7.90 4.47
C LEU A 62 13.55 -8.98 3.79
N PHE A 63 12.94 -10.09 3.37
CA PHE A 63 13.62 -11.14 2.62
C PHE A 63 14.22 -10.59 1.32
N VAL A 64 13.44 -9.84 0.54
CA VAL A 64 13.92 -9.23 -0.71
C VAL A 64 14.99 -8.17 -0.42
N ALA A 65 14.79 -7.31 0.58
CA ALA A 65 15.76 -6.27 0.96
C ALA A 65 17.12 -6.87 1.38
N PHE A 66 17.12 -7.94 2.16
CA PHE A 66 18.34 -8.56 2.65
C PHE A 66 18.97 -9.48 1.60
N PHE A 67 18.28 -10.55 1.22
CA PHE A 67 18.89 -11.60 0.39
C PHE A 67 19.02 -11.23 -1.08
N LEU A 68 18.04 -10.52 -1.65
CA LEU A 68 18.04 -10.24 -3.09
C LEU A 68 18.64 -8.89 -3.45
N ALA A 69 18.64 -7.92 -2.53
CA ALA A 69 19.20 -6.61 -2.75
C ALA A 69 20.55 -6.40 -2.05
N TYR A 70 20.66 -6.63 -0.73
CA TYR A 70 21.90 -6.35 0.01
C TYR A 70 22.99 -7.41 -0.23
N GLU A 71 22.69 -8.69 0.00
CA GLU A 71 23.68 -9.79 -0.14
C GLU A 71 24.21 -9.95 -1.58
N THR A 72 23.40 -9.61 -2.58
CA THR A 72 23.82 -9.61 -4.00
C THR A 72 24.54 -8.33 -4.41
N ASN A 73 24.64 -7.35 -3.52
CA ASN A 73 25.18 -6.02 -3.77
C ASN A 73 24.48 -5.26 -4.93
N LEU A 74 23.19 -5.53 -5.17
CA LEU A 74 22.41 -4.99 -6.29
C LEU A 74 22.40 -3.44 -6.34
N LEU A 75 22.45 -2.79 -5.18
CA LEU A 75 22.34 -1.34 -5.02
C LEU A 75 23.64 -0.72 -4.46
N GLY A 76 24.74 -1.47 -4.45
CA GLY A 76 25.98 -1.08 -3.75
C GLY A 76 26.88 -0.10 -4.48
N SER A 77 26.48 0.40 -5.65
CA SER A 77 27.24 1.39 -6.43
C SER A 77 26.39 2.59 -6.79
N ASP A 78 27.03 3.76 -6.94
CA ASP A 78 26.34 4.95 -7.40
C ASP A 78 25.87 4.83 -8.85
N PRO A 79 24.72 5.45 -9.21
CA PRO A 79 23.94 6.37 -8.39
C PRO A 79 22.94 5.71 -7.42
N TRP A 80 22.84 4.38 -7.42
CA TRP A 80 21.80 3.62 -6.70
C TRP A 80 22.05 3.56 -5.19
N LEU A 81 23.30 3.49 -4.77
CA LEU A 81 23.68 3.49 -3.36
C LEU A 81 23.23 4.80 -2.68
N SER A 82 23.66 5.94 -3.23
CA SER A 82 23.26 7.26 -2.72
C SER A 82 21.75 7.47 -2.74
N PHE A 83 21.07 7.01 -3.79
CA PHE A 83 19.62 7.11 -3.89
C PHE A 83 18.89 6.30 -2.82
N THR A 84 19.31 5.04 -2.61
CA THR A 84 18.76 4.12 -1.62
C THR A 84 18.91 4.67 -0.19
N ILE A 85 20.12 5.15 0.15
CA ILE A 85 20.39 5.80 1.44
C ILE A 85 19.55 7.07 1.60
N GLY A 86 19.45 7.89 0.54
CA GLY A 86 18.67 9.12 0.53
C GLY A 86 17.17 8.88 0.77
N ILE A 87 16.59 7.87 0.13
CA ILE A 87 15.18 7.50 0.34
C ILE A 87 14.92 7.12 1.80
N ALA A 88 15.76 6.27 2.41
CA ALA A 88 15.55 5.85 3.79
C ALA A 88 15.56 7.04 4.74
N LYS A 89 16.52 7.96 4.59
CA LYS A 89 16.63 9.19 5.40
C LYS A 89 15.41 10.10 5.25
N VAL A 90 14.97 10.36 4.01
CA VAL A 90 13.81 11.24 3.75
C VAL A 90 12.51 10.65 4.31
N LYS A 91 12.36 9.33 4.30
CA LYS A 91 11.14 8.67 4.80
C LYS A 91 10.99 8.73 6.32
N VAL A 92 12.08 8.85 7.07
CA VAL A 92 12.05 8.99 8.53
C VAL A 92 12.26 10.41 9.03
N SER A 93 12.42 11.40 8.15
CA SER A 93 12.62 12.81 8.54
C SER A 93 11.34 13.63 8.63
N GLN A 94 10.22 13.08 8.15
CA GLN A 94 8.93 13.77 8.11
C GLN A 94 8.16 13.58 9.42
N ASN A 95 7.35 14.57 9.78
CA ASN A 95 6.51 14.48 10.97
C ASN A 95 5.33 13.52 10.76
N PHE A 96 4.70 13.12 11.88
CA PHE A 96 3.58 12.19 11.90
C PHE A 96 2.44 12.58 10.95
N TRP A 97 2.00 13.84 10.99
CA TRP A 97 0.84 14.31 10.21
C TRP A 97 1.08 14.30 8.71
N VAL A 98 2.28 14.68 8.27
CA VAL A 98 2.66 14.62 6.86
C VAL A 98 2.65 13.18 6.36
N LEU A 99 3.25 12.26 7.11
CA LEU A 99 3.31 10.85 6.75
C LEU A 99 1.92 10.19 6.77
N PHE A 100 1.09 10.54 7.74
CA PHE A 100 -0.29 10.08 7.84
C PHE A 100 -1.14 10.52 6.63
N LEU A 101 -1.12 11.81 6.28
CA LEU A 101 -1.87 12.34 5.13
C LEU A 101 -1.36 11.77 3.80
N LYS A 102 -0.04 11.62 3.63
CA LYS A 102 0.54 10.92 2.49
C LYS A 102 0.11 9.46 2.43
N GLY A 103 -0.03 8.80 3.58
CA GLY A 103 -0.57 7.45 3.68
C GLY A 103 -2.02 7.35 3.19
N ILE A 104 -2.87 8.32 3.54
CA ILE A 104 -4.26 8.39 3.06
C ILE A 104 -4.29 8.51 1.54
N GLY A 105 -3.59 9.51 0.99
CA GLY A 105 -3.58 9.76 -0.45
C GLY A 105 -3.00 8.57 -1.24
N CYS A 106 -1.98 7.91 -0.70
CA CYS A 106 -1.43 6.69 -1.29
C CYS A 106 -2.50 5.60 -1.40
N ASN A 107 -3.12 5.23 -0.28
CA ASN A 107 -3.94 4.03 -0.29
C ASN A 107 -5.33 4.25 -0.91
N TRP A 108 -5.78 5.50 -0.99
CA TRP A 108 -6.92 5.85 -1.83
C TRP A 108 -6.65 5.45 -3.29
N LEU A 109 -5.51 5.86 -3.85
CA LEU A 109 -5.14 5.53 -5.23
C LEU A 109 -4.87 4.03 -5.43
N VAL A 110 -4.23 3.36 -4.46
CA VAL A 110 -4.01 1.89 -4.51
C VAL A 110 -5.33 1.13 -4.55
N CYS A 111 -6.29 1.50 -3.69
CA CYS A 111 -7.58 0.83 -3.66
C CYS A 111 -8.39 1.13 -4.93
N LEU A 112 -8.34 2.35 -5.48
CA LEU A 112 -8.96 2.64 -6.78
C LEU A 112 -8.34 1.82 -7.92
N ALA A 113 -7.01 1.63 -7.94
CA ALA A 113 -6.35 0.75 -8.91
C ALA A 113 -6.88 -0.69 -8.84
N ILE A 114 -7.08 -1.21 -7.63
CA ILE A 114 -7.64 -2.55 -7.43
C ILE A 114 -9.08 -2.62 -7.94
N TRP A 115 -9.90 -1.60 -7.70
CA TRP A 115 -11.28 -1.55 -8.20
C TRP A 115 -11.33 -1.55 -9.72
N LEU A 116 -10.48 -0.75 -10.37
CA LEU A 116 -10.36 -0.73 -11.83
C LEU A 116 -9.92 -2.09 -12.38
N ALA A 117 -9.00 -2.77 -11.69
CA ALA A 117 -8.57 -4.11 -12.08
C ALA A 117 -9.67 -5.17 -11.87
N VAL A 118 -10.42 -5.12 -10.77
CA VAL A 118 -11.56 -6.03 -10.53
C VAL A 118 -12.68 -5.80 -11.54
N ALA A 119 -12.90 -4.55 -11.96
CA ALA A 119 -13.89 -4.20 -12.98
C ALA A 119 -13.48 -4.59 -14.42
N SER A 120 -12.22 -4.98 -14.63
CA SER A 120 -11.70 -5.37 -15.95
C SER A 120 -11.66 -6.90 -16.11
N GLU A 121 -12.13 -7.40 -17.25
CA GLU A 121 -12.19 -8.84 -17.53
C GLU A 121 -10.88 -9.42 -18.09
N ASP A 122 -10.10 -8.60 -18.82
CA ASP A 122 -8.86 -9.00 -19.45
C ASP A 122 -7.60 -8.49 -18.72
N ALA A 123 -6.46 -9.11 -19.03
CA ALA A 123 -5.18 -8.77 -18.39
C ALA A 123 -4.70 -7.36 -18.75
N ALA A 124 -4.92 -6.88 -19.97
CA ALA A 124 -4.46 -5.56 -20.39
C ALA A 124 -5.27 -4.45 -19.69
N GLY A 125 -6.59 -4.61 -19.56
CA GLY A 125 -7.44 -3.73 -18.78
C GLY A 125 -6.99 -3.62 -17.32
N LYS A 126 -6.68 -4.75 -16.69
CA LYS A 126 -6.12 -4.80 -15.32
C LYS A 126 -4.80 -4.04 -15.20
N ILE A 127 -3.88 -4.27 -16.13
CA ILE A 127 -2.57 -3.61 -16.18
C ILE A 127 -2.76 -2.08 -16.30
N LEU A 128 -3.58 -1.61 -17.23
CA LEU A 128 -3.82 -0.18 -17.44
C LEU A 128 -4.52 0.48 -16.24
N GLY A 129 -5.53 -0.20 -15.67
CA GLY A 129 -6.23 0.26 -14.46
C GLY A 129 -5.32 0.39 -13.24
N ILE A 130 -4.30 -0.47 -13.14
CA ILE A 130 -3.28 -0.41 -12.10
C ILE A 130 -2.22 0.66 -12.39
N TRP A 131 -1.78 0.78 -13.64
CA TRP A 131 -0.59 1.55 -13.98
C TRP A 131 -0.70 3.03 -13.61
N PHE A 132 -1.78 3.70 -14.03
CA PHE A 132 -1.92 5.14 -13.85
C PHE A 132 -2.08 5.59 -12.39
N PRO A 133 -2.96 4.99 -11.56
CA PRO A 133 -3.10 5.43 -10.17
C PRO A 133 -1.83 5.17 -9.34
N ILE A 134 -1.14 4.07 -9.60
CA ILE A 134 0.11 3.73 -8.90
C ILE A 134 1.24 4.65 -9.32
N MET A 135 1.37 4.94 -10.62
CA MET A 135 2.32 5.95 -11.10
C MET A 135 2.06 7.31 -10.47
N ALA A 136 0.78 7.71 -10.34
CA ALA A 136 0.41 8.99 -9.76
C ALA A 136 0.86 9.11 -8.30
N PHE A 137 0.52 8.16 -7.42
CA PHE A 137 0.87 8.31 -6.00
C PHE A 137 2.39 8.32 -5.78
N VAL A 138 3.12 7.53 -6.56
CA VAL A 138 4.59 7.45 -6.46
C VAL A 138 5.23 8.74 -6.95
N THR A 139 4.77 9.27 -8.09
CA THR A 139 5.28 10.52 -8.66
C THR A 139 4.99 11.72 -7.73
N LEU A 140 3.83 11.71 -7.07
CA LEU A 140 3.44 12.71 -6.07
C LEU A 140 4.20 12.58 -4.74
N GLY A 141 4.88 11.45 -4.50
CA GLY A 141 5.64 11.21 -3.27
C GLY A 141 4.76 10.89 -2.06
N PHE A 142 3.63 10.20 -2.28
CA PHE A 142 2.82 9.61 -1.23
C PHE A 142 3.48 8.36 -0.63
N GLU A 143 3.01 7.93 0.54
CA GLU A 143 3.69 6.94 1.36
C GLU A 143 2.90 5.63 1.44
N HIS A 144 3.56 4.52 1.09
CA HIS A 144 2.96 3.19 1.06
C HIS A 144 3.67 2.30 2.10
N SER A 145 2.94 1.85 3.12
CA SER A 145 3.49 1.06 4.23
C SER A 145 4.30 -0.14 3.76
N VAL A 146 3.73 -0.97 2.87
CA VAL A 146 4.42 -2.17 2.36
C VAL A 146 5.64 -1.84 1.49
N ALA A 147 5.63 -0.72 0.78
CA ALA A 147 6.81 -0.30 0.01
C ALA A 147 7.93 0.17 0.96
N ASN A 148 7.55 0.85 2.04
CA ASN A 148 8.49 1.33 3.04
C ASN A 148 9.13 0.17 3.83
N MET A 149 8.45 -0.97 3.94
CA MET A 149 9.02 -2.22 4.48
C MET A 149 10.19 -2.77 3.65
N PHE A 150 10.35 -2.31 2.40
CA PHE A 150 11.53 -2.59 1.58
C PHE A 150 12.52 -1.42 1.61
N PHE A 151 12.07 -0.22 1.24
CA PHE A 151 12.96 0.92 1.00
C PHE A 151 13.75 1.39 2.22
N ILE A 152 13.14 1.36 3.42
CA ILE A 152 13.84 1.81 4.62
C ILE A 152 14.82 0.73 5.09
N PRO A 153 14.41 -0.54 5.27
CA PRO A 153 15.35 -1.62 5.63
C PRO A 153 16.52 -1.79 4.67
N VAL A 154 16.29 -1.75 3.35
CA VAL A 154 17.40 -1.85 2.38
C VAL A 154 18.38 -0.69 2.54
N GLY A 155 17.90 0.53 2.78
CA GLY A 155 18.77 1.68 3.10
C GLY A 155 19.57 1.49 4.39
N ILE A 156 18.97 0.93 5.44
CA ILE A 156 19.66 0.61 6.70
C ILE A 156 20.80 -0.39 6.43
N PHE A 157 20.55 -1.46 5.66
CA PHE A 157 21.57 -2.45 5.32
C PHE A 157 22.73 -1.84 4.52
N TYR A 158 22.44 -0.91 3.61
CA TYR A 158 23.44 -0.16 2.86
C TYR A 158 24.09 1.01 3.63
N GLY A 159 23.87 1.12 4.95
CA GLY A 159 24.57 2.08 5.81
C GLY A 159 23.92 3.45 5.93
N ALA A 160 22.61 3.57 5.66
CA ALA A 160 21.88 4.77 6.01
C ALA A 160 21.90 4.99 7.53
N ASP A 161 22.18 6.22 7.95
CA ASP A 161 22.04 6.66 9.35
C ASP A 161 20.55 6.78 9.73
N VAL A 162 19.90 5.62 9.83
CA VAL A 162 18.49 5.42 10.16
C VAL A 162 18.40 4.18 11.04
N THR A 163 17.75 4.30 12.18
CA THR A 163 17.55 3.19 13.11
C THR A 163 16.28 2.42 12.77
N TRP A 164 16.23 1.13 13.16
CA TRP A 164 15.00 0.33 13.12
C TRP A 164 13.86 0.97 13.92
N ALA A 165 14.18 1.64 15.03
CA ALA A 165 13.18 2.37 15.83
C ALA A 165 12.56 3.52 15.03
N GLN A 166 13.36 4.30 14.30
CA GLN A 166 12.85 5.35 13.41
C GLN A 166 12.00 4.77 12.28
N PHE A 167 12.42 3.64 11.70
CA PHE A 167 11.61 2.92 10.71
C PHE A 167 10.22 2.57 11.26
N PHE A 168 10.15 1.84 12.37
CA PHE A 168 8.87 1.37 12.90
C PHE A 168 8.00 2.51 13.43
N VAL A 169 8.56 3.41 14.23
CA VAL A 169 7.78 4.41 14.99
C VAL A 169 7.54 5.68 14.17
N ILE A 170 8.57 6.22 13.52
CA ILE A 170 8.44 7.51 12.82
C ILE A 170 7.77 7.31 11.47
N ASN A 171 8.12 6.26 10.72
CA ASN A 171 7.55 6.04 9.40
C ASN A 171 6.38 5.05 9.38
N LEU A 172 6.61 3.82 9.81
CA LEU A 172 5.69 2.73 9.49
C LEU A 172 4.33 2.88 10.18
N VAL A 173 4.29 3.32 11.44
CA VAL A 173 3.04 3.57 12.18
C VAL A 173 2.15 4.63 11.48
N PRO A 174 2.57 5.90 11.29
CA PRO A 174 1.70 6.90 10.69
C PRO A 174 1.28 6.54 9.25
N VAL A 175 2.19 5.99 8.46
CA VAL A 175 1.87 5.59 7.08
C VAL A 175 0.85 4.46 7.04
N THR A 176 0.96 3.47 7.94
CA THR A 176 0.00 2.37 8.03
C THR A 176 -1.37 2.86 8.47
N LEU A 177 -1.44 3.72 9.48
CA LEU A 177 -2.71 4.34 9.92
C LEU A 177 -3.34 5.15 8.77
N GLY A 178 -2.53 5.93 8.06
CA GLY A 178 -2.98 6.67 6.90
C GLY A 178 -3.50 5.76 5.80
N ASN A 179 -2.78 4.66 5.50
CA ASN A 179 -3.22 3.68 4.51
C ASN A 179 -4.55 3.03 4.91
N ILE A 180 -4.73 2.63 6.18
CA ILE A 180 -6.00 2.08 6.67
C ILE A 180 -7.15 3.07 6.43
N VAL A 181 -6.97 4.34 6.77
CA VAL A 181 -8.01 5.36 6.52
C VAL A 181 -8.26 5.55 5.02
N GLY A 182 -7.22 5.65 4.20
CA GLY A 182 -7.32 5.81 2.75
C GLY A 182 -8.07 4.68 2.05
N GLY A 183 -7.89 3.43 2.50
CA GLY A 183 -8.57 2.28 1.91
C GLY A 183 -9.93 2.01 2.55
N SER A 184 -9.97 1.84 3.87
CA SER A 184 -11.19 1.43 4.57
C SER A 184 -12.29 2.49 4.52
N PHE A 185 -11.94 3.76 4.71
CA PHE A 185 -12.93 4.85 4.73
C PHE A 185 -13.20 5.38 3.32
N PHE A 186 -12.19 5.95 2.65
CA PHE A 186 -12.38 6.68 1.38
C PHE A 186 -12.79 5.79 0.20
N VAL A 187 -12.52 4.48 0.26
CA VAL A 187 -12.93 3.55 -0.80
C VAL A 187 -13.95 2.55 -0.27
N GLY A 188 -13.58 1.71 0.69
CA GLY A 188 -14.43 0.63 1.19
C GLY A 188 -15.79 1.11 1.71
N ALA A 189 -15.80 2.03 2.68
CA ALA A 189 -17.03 2.51 3.30
C ALA A 189 -17.87 3.39 2.36
N ILE A 190 -17.24 4.31 1.61
CA ILE A 190 -17.96 5.18 0.66
C ILE A 190 -18.63 4.35 -0.44
N TYR A 191 -17.93 3.38 -1.04
CA TYR A 191 -18.53 2.54 -2.09
C TYR A 191 -19.65 1.66 -1.54
N TRP A 192 -19.48 1.13 -0.33
CA TRP A 192 -20.56 0.40 0.33
C TRP A 192 -21.81 1.27 0.54
N PHE A 193 -21.62 2.49 1.03
CA PHE A 193 -22.73 3.42 1.26
C PHE A 193 -23.49 3.74 -0.03
N VAL A 194 -22.76 4.10 -1.10
CA VAL A 194 -23.36 4.51 -2.38
C VAL A 194 -24.02 3.33 -3.13
N TYR A 195 -23.42 2.14 -3.12
CA TYR A 195 -23.87 1.05 -4.01
C TYR A 195 -24.62 -0.09 -3.33
N GLU A 196 -24.45 -0.28 -2.02
CA GLU A 196 -25.00 -1.43 -1.30
C GLU A 196 -26.00 -1.04 -0.21
N TYR A 197 -25.74 0.02 0.56
CA TYR A 197 -26.67 0.50 1.58
C TYR A 197 -27.95 1.06 0.97
N GLU A 198 -27.84 1.88 -0.09
CA GLU A 198 -28.98 2.49 -0.78
C GLU A 198 -29.81 1.52 -1.65
N ARG A 199 -29.52 0.21 -1.62
CA ARG A 199 -30.39 -0.77 -2.29
C ARG A 199 -31.76 -0.83 -1.60
N PRO A 200 -32.88 -0.80 -2.35
CA PRO A 200 -34.23 -0.70 -1.79
C PRO A 200 -34.54 -1.68 -0.65
N GLY A 201 -34.04 -2.93 -0.72
CA GLY A 201 -34.27 -3.94 0.31
C GLY A 201 -33.42 -3.84 1.58
N ASN A 202 -32.39 -2.99 1.63
CA ASN A 202 -31.56 -2.77 2.82
C ASN A 202 -32.04 -1.56 3.64
N VAL A 203 -32.56 -0.52 2.97
CA VAL A 203 -33.13 0.66 3.64
C VAL A 203 -34.37 0.27 4.47
N GLU A 204 -35.25 -0.56 3.92
CA GLU A 204 -36.45 -1.04 4.63
C GLU A 204 -36.13 -1.84 5.89
N LYS A 205 -35.07 -2.68 5.87
CA LYS A 205 -34.63 -3.47 7.04
C LYS A 205 -34.01 -2.63 8.16
N SER A 206 -33.58 -1.40 7.88
CA SER A 206 -32.98 -0.52 8.88
C SER A 206 -33.99 0.32 9.66
N LEU A 207 -35.23 0.38 9.16
CA LEU A 207 -36.35 1.13 9.75
C LEU A 207 -37.28 0.24 10.60
N THR A 208 -36.99 -1.07 10.70
CA THR A 208 -37.71 -2.07 11.50
C THR A 208 -36.82 -2.61 12.61
#